data_AF-A0A2N5SU92-F1
#
_entry.id   AF-A0A2N5SU92-F1
#
_cell.length_a   1.000
_cell.length_b   1.000
_cell.length_c   1.000
_cell.angle_alpha   90.00
_cell.angle_beta   90.00
_cell.angle_gamma   90.00
#
_symmetry.space_group_name_H-M   'P 1'
#
loop_
_entity.id
_entity.type
_entity.pdbx_description
1 polymer ?
#
loop_
_entity_poly.entity_id
_entity_poly.type
_entity_poly.pdbx_seq_one_letter_code
_entity_poly.pdbx_strand_id
1 'polypeptide(L)'
;MAHFVPIPLEYPPRPVAPPQLGAGAGATLADVALRADYFHKVSNSYQSTSTVPIPSNPLASATKEMVKACIHSIGQDDPVAAILAPQTRRLLEGVTSRIDGLQDQHLNHAANHSQRLIGVEQRLTGVEQRLTGVEQRLTGVEQRLTGVEQRLTGVEQRLTGVEQRLTGVEQRLTGVEQRLTGVEQRLTGVETELAQIRESVQELRGQSNTMEQLLHQIVQQQNDSLPTIGTLVRENADLRNQLFGNNHR
;
A
#
# COMPACT_ATOMS: atom_id res chain seq x y z
N MET A 1 23.46 -32.42 9.56
CA MET A 1 23.74 -33.08 10.85
C MET A 1 25.03 -32.49 11.41
N ALA A 2 24.94 -31.46 12.24
CA ALA A 2 26.10 -30.89 12.92
C ALA A 2 26.28 -31.63 14.25
N HIS A 3 27.41 -32.31 14.40
CA HIS A 3 27.78 -33.03 15.61
C HIS A 3 27.96 -32.04 16.77
N PHE A 4 27.08 -32.11 17.76
CA PHE A 4 27.28 -31.47 19.05
C PHE A 4 28.29 -32.31 19.83
N VAL A 5 29.53 -31.81 19.95
CA VAL A 5 30.53 -32.40 20.83
C VAL A 5 30.31 -31.79 22.22
N PRO A 6 29.93 -32.57 23.25
CA PRO A 6 29.82 -32.03 24.60
C PRO A 6 31.24 -31.78 25.13
N ILE A 7 31.53 -30.52 25.49
CA ILE A 7 32.74 -30.15 26.23
C ILE A 7 32.59 -30.70 27.65
N PRO A 8 33.52 -31.50 28.18
CA PRO A 8 33.47 -31.96 29.56
C PRO A 8 33.61 -30.73 30.47
N LEU A 9 32.63 -30.51 31.34
CA LEU A 9 32.73 -29.57 32.45
C LEU A 9 33.69 -30.19 33.48
N GLU A 10 35.00 -30.02 33.27
CA GLU A 10 35.98 -30.24 34.34
C GLU A 10 35.70 -29.21 35.44
N TYR A 11 35.11 -29.67 36.54
CA TYR A 11 35.05 -28.91 37.77
C TYR A 11 36.48 -28.70 38.28
N PRO A 12 36.91 -27.46 38.58
CA PRO A 12 38.20 -27.26 39.21
C PRO A 12 38.24 -27.99 40.56
N PRO A 13 39.41 -28.52 40.97
CA PRO A 13 39.53 -29.25 42.23
C PRO A 13 39.06 -28.38 43.40
N ARG A 14 38.24 -28.95 44.29
CA ARG A 14 37.85 -28.30 45.55
C ARG A 14 39.11 -27.83 46.28
N PRO A 15 39.20 -26.56 46.72
CA PRO A 15 40.35 -26.12 47.51
C PRO A 15 40.41 -26.94 48.82
N VAL A 16 41.58 -27.54 49.07
CA VAL A 16 41.90 -28.30 50.30
C VAL A 16 41.67 -27.40 51.51
N ALA A 17 41.06 -27.90 52.59
CA ALA A 17 40.71 -27.09 53.76
C ALA A 17 41.90 -26.24 54.27
N PRO A 18 41.68 -24.98 54.72
CA PRO A 18 42.76 -24.12 55.19
C PRO A 18 43.47 -24.77 56.39
N PRO A 19 44.78 -24.53 56.57
CA PRO A 19 45.52 -25.04 57.72
C PRO A 19 44.85 -24.63 59.04
N GLN A 20 44.55 -25.60 59.92
CA GLN A 20 43.95 -25.38 61.23
C GLN A 20 45.00 -24.79 62.19
N LEU A 21 44.63 -23.75 62.95
CA LEU A 21 45.49 -23.18 63.99
C LEU A 21 45.40 -24.07 65.24
N GLY A 22 46.54 -24.45 65.81
CA GLY A 22 46.60 -25.31 67.00
C GLY A 22 45.82 -24.72 68.18
N ALA A 23 45.02 -25.55 68.85
CA ALA A 23 44.07 -25.13 69.89
C ALA A 23 44.71 -24.76 71.25
N GLY A 24 45.99 -24.40 71.29
CA GLY A 24 46.69 -24.08 72.54
C GLY A 24 47.85 -23.12 72.32
N ALA A 25 47.79 -21.96 72.98
CA ALA A 25 48.64 -20.76 72.81
C ALA A 25 48.48 -20.08 71.44
N GLY A 26 48.34 -18.75 71.44
CA GLY A 26 47.95 -17.96 70.26
C GLY A 26 48.75 -18.25 68.99
N ALA A 27 48.09 -18.17 67.84
CA ALA A 27 48.68 -18.38 66.52
C ALA A 27 49.98 -17.58 66.36
N THR A 28 51.08 -18.25 65.98
CA THR A 28 52.35 -17.57 65.76
C THR A 28 52.31 -16.78 64.44
N LEU A 29 53.15 -15.76 64.30
CA LEU A 29 53.25 -14.95 63.07
C LEU A 29 53.52 -15.82 61.82
N ALA A 30 54.22 -16.95 62.00
CA ALA A 30 54.51 -17.92 60.95
C ALA A 30 53.25 -18.68 60.49
N ASP A 31 52.39 -19.08 61.42
CA ASP A 31 51.12 -19.75 61.11
C ASP A 31 50.17 -18.82 60.34
N VAL A 32 50.18 -17.53 60.70
CA VAL A 32 49.42 -16.48 60.03
C VAL A 32 49.92 -16.25 58.60
N ALA A 33 51.24 -16.21 58.40
CA ALA A 33 51.86 -16.03 57.08
C ALA A 33 51.60 -17.23 56.14
N LEU A 34 51.65 -18.46 56.66
CA LEU A 34 51.30 -19.68 55.91
C LEU A 34 49.85 -19.66 55.43
N ARG A 35 48.93 -19.23 56.29
CA ARG A 35 47.50 -19.15 55.95
C ARG A 35 47.22 -18.01 54.97
N ALA A 36 47.95 -16.89 55.06
CA ALA A 36 47.92 -15.79 54.10
C ALA A 36 48.31 -16.23 52.69
N ASP A 37 49.45 -16.92 52.58
CA ASP A 37 49.97 -17.44 51.30
C ASP A 37 49.01 -18.45 50.67
N TYR A 38 48.42 -19.33 51.49
CA TYR A 38 47.36 -20.24 51.05
C TYR A 38 46.18 -19.47 50.42
N PHE A 39 45.64 -18.47 51.12
CA PHE A 39 44.49 -17.71 50.59
C PHE A 39 44.84 -16.82 49.40
N HIS A 40 46.07 -16.32 49.31
CA HIS A 40 46.56 -15.59 48.13
C HIS A 40 46.63 -16.50 46.90
N LYS A 41 47.16 -17.72 47.04
CA LYS A 41 47.18 -18.74 45.97
C LYS A 41 45.78 -19.15 45.52
N VAL A 42 44.87 -19.34 46.48
CA VAL A 42 43.45 -19.62 46.21
C VAL A 42 42.77 -18.46 45.49
N SER A 43 43.03 -17.21 45.90
CA SER A 43 42.46 -16.03 45.23
C SER A 43 42.91 -15.91 43.76
N ASN A 44 44.17 -16.22 43.46
CA ASN A 44 44.70 -16.15 42.10
C ASN A 44 44.15 -17.23 41.17
N SER A 45 43.73 -18.40 41.68
CA SER A 45 43.13 -19.44 40.84
C SER A 45 41.70 -19.11 40.37
N TYR A 46 41.00 -18.19 41.04
CA TYR A 46 39.64 -17.79 40.69
C TYR A 46 39.55 -16.66 39.65
N GLN A 47 40.65 -15.98 39.31
CA GLN A 47 40.62 -14.87 38.34
C GLN A 47 40.47 -15.31 36.88
N SER A 48 40.58 -16.62 36.57
CA SER A 48 40.58 -17.08 35.17
C SER A 48 39.27 -17.67 34.66
N THR A 49 38.32 -18.09 35.50
CA THR A 49 37.07 -18.73 35.02
C THR A 49 35.98 -18.79 36.10
N SER A 50 35.07 -17.81 36.18
CA SER A 50 33.74 -18.12 36.77
C SER A 50 32.68 -17.02 36.59
N THR A 51 31.53 -17.45 36.09
CA THR A 51 30.22 -16.77 36.11
C THR A 51 29.39 -17.11 37.37
N VAL A 52 30.00 -17.70 38.39
CA VAL A 52 29.35 -18.08 39.65
C VAL A 52 29.44 -16.93 40.67
N PRO A 53 28.35 -16.57 41.37
CA PRO A 53 28.39 -15.56 42.42
C PRO A 53 29.31 -16.01 43.56
N ILE A 54 30.39 -15.25 43.79
CA ILE A 54 31.42 -15.55 44.79
C ILE A 54 30.88 -15.20 46.18
N PRO A 55 30.61 -16.17 47.08
CA PRO A 55 30.29 -15.86 48.46
C PRO A 55 31.61 -15.58 49.19
N SER A 56 31.80 -14.33 49.62
CA SER A 56 32.92 -13.85 50.45
C SER A 56 34.32 -14.06 49.84
N ASN A 57 34.91 -12.96 49.34
CA ASN A 57 36.27 -12.93 48.81
C ASN A 57 37.26 -13.61 49.79
N PRO A 58 37.82 -14.79 49.46
CA PRO A 58 38.67 -15.57 50.36
C PRO A 58 39.87 -14.76 50.85
N LEU A 59 40.37 -13.86 50.00
CA LEU A 59 41.47 -12.95 50.30
C LEU A 59 41.08 -11.93 51.38
N ALA A 60 39.89 -11.33 51.29
CA ALA A 60 39.40 -10.38 52.30
C ALA A 60 39.18 -11.07 53.65
N SER A 61 38.65 -12.30 53.64
CA SER A 61 38.52 -13.12 54.85
C SER A 61 39.88 -13.47 55.45
N ALA A 62 40.85 -13.86 54.62
CA ALA A 62 42.21 -14.15 55.03
C ALA A 62 42.92 -12.95 55.65
N THR A 63 42.85 -11.79 54.98
CA THR A 63 43.46 -10.55 55.47
C THR A 63 42.83 -10.13 56.80
N LYS A 64 41.51 -10.28 56.97
CA LYS A 64 40.82 -10.03 58.24
C LYS A 64 41.31 -10.96 59.36
N GLU A 65 41.45 -12.25 59.08
CA GLU A 65 41.97 -13.21 60.05
C GLU A 65 43.44 -12.97 60.39
N MET A 66 44.28 -12.58 59.42
CA MET A 66 45.65 -12.16 59.67
C MET A 66 45.73 -10.92 60.55
N VAL A 67 44.90 -9.92 60.26
CA VAL A 67 44.83 -8.68 61.03
C VAL A 67 44.40 -8.95 62.47
N LYS A 68 43.40 -9.82 62.68
CA LYS A 68 42.98 -10.26 64.03
C LYS A 68 44.10 -10.97 64.78
N ALA A 69 44.85 -11.85 64.11
CA ALA A 69 45.97 -12.56 64.72
C ALA A 69 47.13 -11.60 65.07
N CYS A 70 47.44 -10.63 64.20
CA CYS A 70 48.42 -9.58 64.48
C CYS A 70 48.01 -8.73 65.70
N ILE A 71 46.73 -8.36 65.84
CA ILE A 71 46.23 -7.62 67.02
C ILE A 71 46.38 -8.45 68.30
N HIS A 72 46.15 -9.76 68.24
CA HIS A 72 46.26 -10.67 69.39
C HIS A 72 47.72 -10.89 69.84
N SER A 73 48.68 -10.87 68.91
CA SER A 73 50.10 -11.11 69.20
C SER A 73 50.85 -9.90 69.76
N ILE A 74 50.26 -8.71 69.75
CA ILE A 74 50.90 -7.42 70.10
C ILE A 74 51.12 -7.21 71.63
N GLY A 75 50.86 -8.21 72.47
CA GLY A 75 50.72 -8.01 73.92
C GLY A 75 51.70 -8.68 74.87
N GLN A 76 52.77 -9.36 74.42
CA GLN A 76 53.45 -10.29 75.34
C GLN A 76 54.79 -9.88 75.98
N ASP A 77 55.80 -9.22 75.38
CA ASP A 77 57.10 -9.11 76.10
C ASP A 77 58.03 -7.88 75.81
N ASP A 78 57.54 -6.68 75.43
CA ASP A 78 58.43 -5.51 75.23
C ASP A 78 57.77 -4.13 75.60
N PRO A 79 58.41 -3.28 76.45
CA PRO A 79 57.90 -1.94 76.79
C PRO A 79 57.75 -0.99 75.59
N VAL A 80 58.52 -1.15 74.50
CA VAL A 80 58.34 -0.38 73.25
C VAL A 80 57.10 -0.88 72.50
N ALA A 81 56.82 -2.19 72.55
CA ALA A 81 55.61 -2.77 71.99
C ALA A 81 54.35 -2.28 72.70
N ALA A 82 54.38 -2.03 74.02
CA ALA A 82 53.23 -1.50 74.77
C ALA A 82 52.78 -0.09 74.33
N ILE A 83 53.71 0.76 73.87
CA ILE A 83 53.42 2.13 73.39
C ILE A 83 52.99 2.13 71.91
N LEU A 84 53.59 1.27 71.09
CA LEU A 84 53.25 1.14 69.67
C LEU A 84 52.00 0.27 69.43
N ALA A 85 51.66 -0.62 70.37
CA ALA A 85 50.51 -1.53 70.31
C ALA A 85 49.18 -0.83 69.98
N PRO A 86 48.80 0.28 70.66
CA PRO A 86 47.54 0.98 70.37
C PRO A 86 47.53 1.71 69.02
N GLN A 87 48.70 2.13 68.52
CA GLN A 87 48.82 2.81 67.23
C GLN A 87 48.69 1.79 66.09
N THR A 88 49.43 0.68 66.18
CA THR A 88 49.36 -0.43 65.21
C THR A 88 47.96 -1.05 65.17
N ARG A 89 47.33 -1.24 66.33
CA ARG A 89 45.94 -1.73 66.41
C ARG A 89 44.95 -0.81 65.69
N ARG A 90 45.06 0.51 65.88
CA ARG A 90 44.22 1.48 65.17
C ARG A 90 44.41 1.45 63.65
N LEU A 91 45.65 1.30 63.18
CA LEU A 91 45.94 1.18 61.75
C LEU A 91 45.34 -0.11 61.16
N LEU A 92 45.47 -1.22 61.87
CA LEU A 92 44.93 -2.52 61.49
C LEU A 92 43.39 -2.55 61.48
N GLU A 93 42.75 -1.96 62.49
CA GLU A 93 41.30 -1.74 62.53
C GLU A 93 40.86 -0.85 61.35
N GLY A 94 41.60 0.22 61.05
CA GLY A 94 41.36 1.08 59.89
C GLY A 94 41.50 0.37 58.54
N VAL A 95 42.49 -0.53 58.38
CA VAL A 95 42.64 -1.38 57.20
C VAL A 95 41.46 -2.32 57.06
N THR A 96 41.00 -2.92 58.15
CA THR A 96 39.83 -3.81 58.17
C THR A 96 38.57 -3.07 57.72
N SER A 97 38.30 -1.90 58.30
CA SER A 97 37.15 -1.07 57.90
C SER A 97 37.22 -0.59 56.44
N ARG A 98 38.43 -0.32 55.92
CA ARG A 98 38.61 0.02 54.49
C ARG A 98 38.33 -1.17 53.58
N ILE A 99 38.73 -2.38 53.97
CA ILE A 99 38.43 -3.61 53.22
C ILE A 99 36.92 -3.85 53.19
N ASP A 100 36.23 -3.68 54.32
CA ASP A 100 34.77 -3.75 54.40
C ASP A 100 34.10 -2.74 53.47
N GLY A 101 34.52 -1.47 53.55
CA GLY A 101 33.97 -0.41 52.69
C GLY A 101 34.19 -0.66 51.19
N LEU A 102 35.35 -1.16 50.79
CA LEU A 102 35.62 -1.52 49.39
C LEU A 102 34.78 -2.72 48.94
N GLN A 103 34.58 -3.70 49.81
CA GLN A 103 33.75 -4.87 49.51
C GLN A 103 32.29 -4.47 49.31
N ASP A 104 31.76 -3.61 50.18
CA ASP A 104 30.41 -3.06 50.05
C ASP A 104 30.26 -2.21 48.78
N GLN A 105 31.25 -1.37 48.46
CA GLN A 105 31.27 -0.60 47.21
C GLN A 105 31.24 -1.52 45.99
N HIS A 106 32.05 -2.57 45.95
CA HIS A 106 32.07 -3.52 44.84
C HIS A 106 30.74 -4.26 44.69
N LEU A 107 30.13 -4.71 45.79
CA LEU A 107 28.81 -5.34 45.78
C LEU A 107 27.74 -4.38 45.25
N ASN A 108 27.76 -3.13 45.70
CA ASN A 108 26.84 -2.10 45.24
C ASN A 108 27.02 -1.78 43.76
N HIS A 109 28.28 -1.67 43.28
CA HIS A 109 28.56 -1.48 41.85
C HIS A 109 28.11 -2.67 41.01
N ALA A 110 28.35 -3.91 41.46
CA ALA A 110 27.90 -5.11 40.77
C ALA A 110 26.38 -5.18 40.67
N ALA A 111 25.67 -4.88 41.77
CA ALA A 111 24.21 -4.80 41.80
C ALA A 111 23.69 -3.70 40.86
N ASN A 112 24.30 -2.52 40.85
CA ASN A 112 23.93 -1.43 39.94
C ASN A 112 24.13 -1.81 38.46
N HIS A 113 25.28 -2.42 38.12
CA HIS A 113 25.53 -2.90 36.77
C HIS A 113 24.52 -3.98 36.35
N SER A 114 24.22 -4.94 37.23
CA SER A 114 23.20 -5.96 36.97
C SER A 114 21.83 -5.34 36.68
N GLN A 115 21.40 -4.36 37.50
CA GLN A 115 20.14 -3.66 37.27
C GLN A 115 20.12 -2.86 35.96
N ARG A 116 21.24 -2.23 35.60
CA ARG A 116 21.37 -1.54 34.32
C ARG A 116 21.29 -2.49 33.13
N LEU A 117 21.89 -3.68 33.21
CA LEU A 117 21.82 -4.69 32.16
C LEU A 117 20.38 -5.18 31.98
N ILE A 118 19.66 -5.47 33.06
CA ILE A 118 18.24 -5.83 33.01
C ILE A 118 17.42 -4.72 32.32
N GLY A 119 17.69 -3.46 32.66
CA GLY A 119 17.03 -2.32 32.00
C GLY A 119 17.35 -2.18 30.51
N VAL A 120 18.57 -2.53 30.10
CA VAL A 120 18.96 -2.57 28.68
C VAL A 120 18.26 -3.71 27.95
N GLU A 121 18.22 -4.91 28.53
CA GLU A 121 17.53 -6.07 27.95
C GLU A 121 16.05 -5.79 27.73
N GLN A 122 15.36 -5.23 28.73
CA GLN A 122 13.94 -4.85 28.60
C GLN A 122 13.72 -3.82 27.48
N ARG A 123 14.62 -2.85 27.33
CA ARG A 123 14.55 -1.86 26.24
C ARG A 123 14.77 -2.49 24.88
N LEU A 124 15.70 -3.45 24.77
CA LEU A 124 15.95 -4.17 23.51
C LEU A 124 14.73 -5.00 23.12
N THR A 125 14.13 -5.74 24.04
CA THR A 125 12.86 -6.46 23.79
C THR A 125 11.74 -5.51 23.33
N GLY A 126 11.63 -4.33 23.95
CA GLY A 126 10.66 -3.32 23.51
C GLY A 126 10.94 -2.78 22.10
N VAL A 127 12.21 -2.65 21.70
CA VAL A 127 12.60 -2.26 20.34
C VAL A 127 12.26 -3.37 19.34
N GLU A 128 12.55 -4.62 19.66
CA GLU A 128 12.23 -5.79 18.81
C GLU A 128 10.72 -5.87 18.53
N GLN A 129 9.89 -5.76 19.58
CA GLN A 129 8.43 -5.74 19.42
C GLN A 129 7.94 -4.61 18.51
N ARG A 130 8.53 -3.42 18.64
CA ARG A 130 8.20 -2.27 17.77
C ARG A 130 8.61 -2.51 16.34
N LEU A 131 9.77 -3.13 16.09
CA LEU A 131 10.23 -3.46 14.74
C LEU A 131 9.30 -4.49 14.08
N THR A 132 8.91 -5.55 14.80
CA THR A 132 7.90 -6.50 14.31
C THR A 132 6.58 -5.82 13.97
N GLY A 133 6.13 -4.87 14.80
CA GLY A 133 4.92 -4.09 14.53
C GLY A 133 5.06 -3.18 13.29
N VAL A 134 6.25 -2.63 13.03
CA VAL A 134 6.53 -1.86 11.81
C VAL A 134 6.52 -2.76 10.58
N GLU A 135 7.15 -3.94 10.63
CA GLU A 135 7.18 -4.91 9.54
C GLU A 135 5.75 -5.33 9.14
N GLN A 136 4.90 -5.68 10.11
CA GLN A 136 3.50 -6.02 9.84
C GLN A 136 2.72 -4.88 9.16
N ARG A 137 2.97 -3.64 9.60
CA ARG A 137 2.34 -2.46 8.98
C ARG A 137 2.82 -2.25 7.55
N LEU A 138 4.10 -2.47 7.27
CA LEU A 138 4.65 -2.36 5.92
C LEU A 138 4.05 -3.41 4.99
N THR A 139 3.94 -4.67 5.43
CA THR A 139 3.25 -5.72 4.66
C THR A 139 1.79 -5.34 4.37
N GLY A 140 1.09 -4.77 5.36
CA GLY A 140 -0.28 -4.28 5.15
C GLY A 140 -0.37 -3.11 4.16
N VAL A 141 0.63 -2.23 4.12
CA VAL A 141 0.73 -1.15 3.12
C VAL A 141 0.99 -1.72 1.72
N GLU A 142 1.91 -2.67 1.59
CA GLU A 142 2.21 -3.33 0.31
C GLU A 142 0.96 -4.00 -0.29
N GLN A 143 0.22 -4.78 0.51
CA GLN A 143 -1.03 -5.40 0.06
C GLN A 143 -2.07 -4.38 -0.42
N ARG A 144 -2.18 -3.25 0.28
CA ARG A 144 -3.09 -2.16 -0.11
C ARG A 144 -2.65 -1.52 -1.42
N LEU A 145 -1.34 -1.31 -1.63
CA LEU A 145 -0.81 -0.76 -2.87
C LEU A 145 -1.08 -1.70 -4.05
N THR A 146 -0.84 -3.01 -3.90
CA THR A 146 -1.20 -4.00 -4.93
C THR A 146 -2.70 -3.97 -5.25
N GLY A 147 -3.57 -3.84 -4.23
CA GLY A 147 -5.00 -3.68 -4.45
C GLY A 147 -5.39 -2.39 -5.17
N VAL A 148 -4.66 -1.29 -4.96
CA VAL A 148 -4.85 -0.03 -5.69
C VAL A 148 -4.40 -0.19 -7.15
N GLU A 149 -3.25 -0.80 -7.41
CA GLU A 149 -2.75 -1.06 -8.77
C GLU A 149 -3.75 -1.87 -9.59
N GLN A 150 -4.27 -2.98 -9.04
CA GLN A 150 -5.30 -3.80 -9.72
C GLN A 150 -6.56 -3.00 -10.06
N ARG A 151 -7.00 -2.12 -9.15
CA ARG A 151 -8.16 -1.26 -9.39
C ARG A 151 -7.88 -0.24 -10.49
N LEU A 152 -6.68 0.34 -10.54
CA LEU A 152 -6.29 1.26 -11.60
C LEU A 152 -6.26 0.57 -12.96
N THR A 153 -5.68 -0.62 -13.07
CA THR A 153 -5.73 -1.42 -14.31
C THR A 153 -7.17 -1.71 -14.74
N GLY A 154 -8.06 -2.03 -13.80
CA GLY A 154 -9.48 -2.23 -14.10
C GLY A 154 -10.19 -0.95 -14.57
N VAL A 155 -9.81 0.22 -14.05
CA VAL A 155 -10.32 1.52 -14.52
C VAL A 155 -9.82 1.82 -15.94
N GLU A 156 -8.54 1.60 -16.23
CA GLU A 156 -7.95 1.80 -17.55
C GLU A 156 -8.66 0.96 -18.62
N GLN A 157 -8.87 -0.33 -18.36
CA GLN A 157 -9.60 -1.22 -19.27
C GLN A 157 -11.04 -0.73 -19.55
N ARG A 158 -11.73 -0.24 -18.53
CA ARG A 158 -13.08 0.31 -18.68
C ARG A 158 -13.08 1.58 -19.52
N LEU A 159 -12.09 2.45 -19.34
CA LEU A 159 -11.94 3.67 -20.14
C LEU A 159 -11.70 3.35 -21.61
N THR A 160 -10.79 2.42 -21.91
CA THR A 160 -10.57 1.93 -23.28
C THR A 160 -11.87 1.37 -23.89
N GLY A 161 -12.65 0.62 -23.12
CA GLY A 161 -13.95 0.11 -23.58
C GLY A 161 -14.98 1.23 -23.84
N VAL A 162 -14.96 2.31 -23.07
CA VAL A 162 -15.80 3.49 -23.31
C VAL A 162 -15.38 4.23 -24.58
N GLU A 163 -14.08 4.43 -24.78
CA GLU A 163 -13.53 5.07 -25.98
C GLU A 163 -13.95 4.33 -27.26
N GLN A 164 -13.79 2.99 -27.29
CA GLN A 164 -14.24 2.17 -28.43
C GLN A 164 -15.73 2.31 -28.72
N ARG A 165 -16.57 2.36 -27.67
CA ARG A 165 -18.01 2.56 -27.82
C ARG A 165 -18.34 3.93 -28.38
N LEU A 166 -17.63 4.99 -27.96
CA LEU A 166 -17.82 6.34 -28.47
C LEU A 166 -17.45 6.42 -29.95
N THR A 167 -16.32 5.85 -30.36
CA THR A 167 -15.96 5.74 -31.78
C THR A 167 -17.03 5.01 -32.60
N GLY A 168 -17.59 3.92 -32.06
CA GLY A 168 -18.69 3.21 -32.72
C GLY A 168 -19.98 4.06 -32.83
N VAL A 169 -20.27 4.91 -31.85
CA VAL A 169 -21.40 5.86 -31.90
C VAL A 169 -21.15 6.94 -32.96
N GLU A 170 -19.94 7.51 -33.02
CA GLU A 170 -19.56 8.52 -34.02
C GLU A 170 -19.74 7.99 -35.44
N GLN A 171 -19.23 6.78 -35.73
CA GLN A 171 -19.40 6.13 -37.04
C GLN A 171 -20.88 5.94 -37.41
N ARG A 172 -21.70 5.54 -36.45
CA ARG A 172 -23.16 5.38 -36.67
C ARG A 172 -23.84 6.71 -36.96
N LEU A 173 -23.45 7.78 -36.27
CA LEU A 173 -23.98 9.12 -36.51
C LEU A 173 -23.61 9.62 -37.90
N THR A 174 -22.35 9.47 -38.33
CA THR A 174 -21.94 9.78 -39.71
C THR A 174 -22.75 8.99 -40.73
N GLY A 175 -23.02 7.71 -40.49
CA GLY A 175 -23.89 6.90 -41.36
C GLY A 175 -25.34 7.38 -41.40
N VAL A 176 -25.87 7.90 -40.29
CA VAL A 176 -27.21 8.51 -40.25
C VAL A 176 -27.24 9.83 -41.03
N GLU A 177 -26.23 10.68 -40.88
CA GLU A 177 -26.11 11.95 -41.61
C GLU A 177 -26.09 11.71 -43.12
N GLN A 178 -25.27 10.77 -43.60
CA GLN A 178 -25.23 10.41 -45.03
C GLN A 178 -26.58 9.93 -45.56
N ARG A 179 -27.31 9.14 -44.77
CA ARG A 179 -28.65 8.67 -45.14
C ARG A 179 -29.65 9.82 -45.20
N LEU A 180 -29.57 10.78 -44.29
CA LEU A 180 -30.42 11.97 -44.30
C LEU A 180 -30.15 12.83 -45.53
N THR A 181 -28.88 13.08 -45.89
CA THR A 181 -28.53 13.76 -47.14
C THR A 181 -29.10 13.04 -48.36
N GLY A 182 -29.03 11.70 -48.40
CA GLY A 182 -29.64 10.92 -49.48
C GLY A 182 -31.17 11.02 -49.53
N VAL A 183 -31.84 11.12 -48.38
CA VAL A 183 -33.29 11.36 -48.31
C VAL A 183 -33.65 12.76 -48.81
N GLU A 184 -32.90 13.78 -48.41
CA GLU A 184 -33.08 15.16 -48.86
C GLU A 184 -32.97 15.26 -50.38
N GLN A 185 -31.92 14.67 -50.98
CA GLN A 185 -31.76 14.65 -52.44
C GLN A 185 -32.93 13.99 -53.17
N ARG A 186 -33.44 12.87 -52.63
CA ARG A 186 -34.60 12.19 -53.19
C ARG A 186 -35.87 13.03 -53.10
N LEU A 187 -36.08 13.74 -51.98
CA LEU A 187 -37.21 14.65 -51.82
C LEU A 187 -37.14 15.80 -52.82
N THR A 188 -35.98 16.42 -53.01
CA THR A 188 -35.78 17.45 -54.05
C THR A 188 -36.10 16.92 -55.46
N GLY A 189 -35.71 15.67 -55.75
CA GLY A 189 -36.06 15.00 -57.00
C GLY A 189 -37.57 14.86 -57.18
N VAL A 190 -38.27 14.35 -56.16
CA VAL A 190 -39.74 14.21 -56.16
C VAL A 190 -40.44 15.56 -56.30
N GLU A 191 -39.96 16.60 -55.62
CA GLU A 191 -40.51 17.96 -55.74
C GLU A 191 -40.38 18.50 -57.17
N THR A 192 -39.26 18.22 -57.83
CA THR A 192 -39.01 18.61 -59.22
C THR A 192 -39.94 17.87 -60.19
N GLU A 193 -40.08 16.55 -60.03
CA GLU A 193 -41.01 15.74 -60.84
C GLU A 193 -42.46 16.20 -60.65
N LEU A 194 -42.88 16.49 -59.41
CA LEU A 194 -44.21 17.02 -59.13
C LEU A 194 -44.44 18.40 -59.76
N ALA A 195 -43.42 19.25 -59.81
CA ALA A 195 -43.51 20.55 -60.49
C ALA A 195 -43.73 20.38 -61.99
N GLN A 196 -42.97 19.49 -62.63
CA GLN A 196 -43.13 19.16 -64.07
C GLN A 196 -44.52 18.59 -64.37
N ILE A 197 -44.99 17.64 -63.56
CA ILE A 197 -46.34 17.08 -63.72
C ILE A 197 -47.41 18.17 -63.60
N ARG A 198 -47.27 19.11 -62.65
CA ARG A 198 -48.20 20.24 -62.50
C ARG A 198 -48.23 21.11 -63.75
N GLU A 199 -47.08 21.40 -64.35
CA GLU A 199 -46.98 22.18 -65.59
C GLU A 199 -47.65 21.44 -66.76
N SER A 200 -47.33 20.16 -66.97
CA SER A 200 -47.97 19.34 -68.01
C SER A 200 -49.49 19.26 -67.85
N VAL A 201 -49.99 19.16 -66.61
CA VAL A 201 -51.43 19.18 -66.34
C VAL A 201 -52.06 20.54 -66.67
N GLN A 202 -51.38 21.65 -66.40
CA GLN A 202 -51.86 22.99 -66.78
C GLN A 202 -51.90 23.16 -68.30
N GLU A 203 -50.87 22.68 -69.01
CA GLU A 203 -50.83 22.71 -70.47
C GLU A 203 -51.98 21.89 -71.08
N LEU A 204 -52.17 20.66 -70.62
CA LEU A 204 -53.28 19.80 -71.06
C LEU A 204 -54.65 20.44 -70.79
N ARG A 205 -54.83 21.11 -69.65
CA ARG A 205 -56.06 21.88 -69.37
C ARG A 205 -56.25 23.03 -70.35
N GLY A 206 -55.19 23.76 -70.68
CA GLY A 206 -55.24 24.84 -71.69
C GLY A 206 -55.62 24.32 -73.08
N GLN A 207 -55.03 23.21 -73.50
CA GLN A 207 -55.37 22.53 -74.75
C GLN A 207 -56.84 22.08 -74.76
N SER A 208 -57.33 21.49 -73.66
CA SER A 208 -58.74 21.08 -73.52
C SER A 208 -59.70 22.26 -73.67
N ASN A 209 -59.42 23.38 -72.98
CA ASN A 209 -60.25 24.59 -73.08
C ASN A 209 -60.29 25.13 -74.52
N THR A 210 -59.17 25.09 -75.23
CA THR A 210 -59.08 25.52 -76.63
C THR A 210 -59.90 24.61 -77.54
N MET A 211 -59.81 23.29 -77.33
CA MET A 211 -60.62 22.31 -78.05
C MET A 211 -62.12 22.53 -77.81
N GLU A 212 -62.54 22.78 -76.57
CA GLU A 212 -63.93 23.09 -76.23
C GLU A 212 -64.44 24.36 -76.93
N GLN A 213 -63.60 25.40 -77.04
CA GLN A 213 -63.93 26.63 -77.77
C GLN A 213 -64.06 26.39 -79.28
N LEU A 214 -63.14 25.63 -79.88
CA LEU A 214 -63.20 25.27 -81.30
C LEU A 214 -64.45 24.44 -81.61
N LEU A 215 -64.79 23.47 -80.76
CA LEU A 215 -66.02 22.69 -80.89
C LEU A 215 -67.27 23.57 -80.84
N HIS A 216 -67.34 24.51 -79.88
CA HIS A 216 -68.43 25.48 -79.84
C HIS A 216 -68.49 26.32 -81.11
N GLN A 217 -67.35 26.79 -81.64
CA GLN A 217 -67.29 27.54 -82.90
C GLN A 217 -67.83 26.74 -84.09
N ILE A 218 -67.41 25.48 -84.23
CA ILE A 218 -67.88 24.61 -85.31
C ILE A 218 -69.39 24.39 -85.21
N VAL A 219 -69.90 24.10 -84.02
CA VAL A 219 -71.34 23.90 -83.79
C VAL A 219 -72.13 25.17 -84.14
N GLN A 220 -71.65 26.35 -83.74
CA GLN A 220 -72.29 27.62 -84.10
C GLN A 220 -72.27 27.85 -85.62
N GLN A 221 -71.12 27.65 -86.27
CA GLN A 221 -70.98 27.80 -87.71
C GLN A 221 -71.92 26.85 -88.48
N GLN A 222 -72.07 25.61 -88.00
CA GLN A 222 -73.04 24.65 -88.54
C GLN A 222 -74.49 25.13 -88.35
N ASN A 223 -74.84 25.59 -87.16
CA ASN A 223 -76.18 26.12 -86.87
C ASN A 223 -76.53 27.34 -87.73
N ASP A 224 -75.58 28.26 -87.94
CA ASP A 224 -75.77 29.46 -88.77
C ASP A 224 -75.91 29.12 -90.28
N SER A 225 -75.28 28.03 -90.74
CA SER A 225 -75.33 27.59 -92.14
C SER A 225 -76.63 26.86 -92.50
N LEU A 226 -77.27 26.20 -91.53
CA LEU A 226 -78.48 25.38 -91.74
C LEU A 226 -79.66 26.16 -92.36
N PRO A 227 -80.02 27.38 -91.89
CA PRO A 227 -81.08 28.19 -92.51
C PRO A 227 -80.81 28.50 -93.97
N THR A 228 -79.57 28.90 -94.30
CA THR A 228 -79.14 29.24 -95.66
C THR A 228 -79.23 28.03 -96.60
N ILE A 229 -78.81 26.85 -96.13
CA ILE A 229 -79.01 25.61 -96.89
C ILE A 229 -80.51 25.34 -97.08
N GLY A 230 -81.30 25.51 -96.03
CA GLY A 230 -82.74 25.33 -96.08
C GLY A 230 -83.48 26.29 -97.02
N THR A 231 -82.99 27.53 -97.20
CA THR A 231 -83.52 28.47 -98.20
C THR A 231 -83.11 28.05 -99.60
N LEU A 232 -81.83 27.73 -99.83
CA LEU A 232 -81.33 27.27 -101.13
C LEU A 232 -82.02 25.99 -101.62
N VAL A 233 -82.34 25.06 -100.71
CA VAL A 233 -83.09 23.83 -101.04
C VAL A 233 -84.53 24.18 -101.47
N ARG A 234 -85.19 25.10 -100.78
CA ARG A 234 -86.53 25.60 -101.18
C ARG A 234 -86.50 26.30 -102.53
N GLU A 235 -85.56 27.22 -102.74
CA GLU A 235 -85.38 27.91 -104.02
C GLU A 235 -85.12 26.95 -105.18
N ASN A 236 -84.27 25.93 -104.99
CA ASN A 236 -84.05 24.89 -106.00
C ASN A 236 -85.32 24.09 -106.30
N ALA A 237 -86.12 23.77 -105.29
CA ALA A 237 -87.39 23.07 -105.48
C ALA A 237 -88.39 23.93 -106.28
N ASP A 238 -88.48 25.23 -105.96
CA ASP A 238 -89.32 26.18 -106.69
C ASP A 238 -88.87 26.34 -108.15
N LEU A 239 -87.57 26.50 -108.39
CA LEU A 239 -86.98 26.55 -109.75
C LEU A 239 -87.28 25.27 -110.54
N ARG A 240 -87.14 24.09 -109.91
CA ARG A 240 -87.47 22.80 -110.54
C ARG A 240 -88.95 22.72 -110.91
N ASN A 241 -89.85 23.16 -110.03
CA ASN A 241 -91.28 23.21 -110.31
C ASN A 241 -91.61 24.18 -111.45
N GLN A 242 -90.94 25.33 -111.55
CA GLN A 242 -91.11 26.27 -112.66
C GLN A 242 -90.67 25.68 -114.01
N LEU A 243 -89.56 24.94 -114.04
CA LEU A 243 -88.99 24.35 -115.25
C LEU A 243 -89.76 23.11 -115.75
N PHE A 244 -90.21 22.23 -114.85
CA PHE A 244 -90.82 20.95 -115.22
C PHE A 244 -92.32 20.85 -114.97
N GLY A 245 -92.87 21.66 -114.06
CA GLY A 245 -94.30 21.66 -113.73
C GLY A 245 -95.19 22.35 -114.78
N ASN A 246 -94.62 23.22 -115.61
CA ASN A 246 -95.35 23.90 -116.69
C ASN A 246 -95.56 23.03 -117.96
N ASN A 247 -95.07 21.78 -117.97
CA ASN A 247 -95.25 20.86 -119.10
C ASN A 247 -96.52 19.98 -119.02
N HIS A 248 -97.47 20.28 -118.13
CA HIS A 248 -98.73 19.52 -117.97
C HIS A 248 -100.00 20.41 -117.98
N ARG A 249 -100.00 21.51 -118.74
CA ARG A 249 -101.24 22.24 -119.07
C ARG A 249 -101.45 22.33 -120.56
#